data_AF-A0A970CFY1-F1
#
_entry.id   AF-A0A970CFY1-F1
#
_cell.length_a   1.000
_cell.length_b   1.000
_cell.length_c   1.000
_cell.angle_alpha   90.00
_cell.angle_beta   90.00
_cell.angle_gamma   90.00
#
_symmetry.space_group_name_H-M   'P 1'
#
loop_
_entity.id
_entity.type
_entity.pdbx_description
1 polymer ?
#
loop_
_entity_poly.entity_id
_entity_poly.type
_entity_poly.pdbx_seq_one_letter_code
_entity_poly.pdbx_strand_id
1 'polypeptide(L)'
;MTRRIYLIFILFYICFTLTACNKEKELPVQKSNPEIPVSQDFVLHDEIASDGFNYHSKGAEWARAWLERTYADYGLTGIEVSYESSAVFDQLSEGFDIRPTLYSIQFASQKPFQGAIKNEKKYKIKVMEVVVFEKGKIILSGLLGPTQFNEYSALQEIYNVVSKDKRFSSRLKPFPKFDLPNNFSLIDMSQITNGRNSYTEHFLPGEIIAAVCTTPVDGENYSLEVSFYDLVKNKTLGTISIGTYSSHNSKVEEGNILLYTWKNGSSNPTIVRIDPQKNITREESSENKAFVRYSPDRNQYAYSNQGSLYVADVKGQYPPKLLIKGNASQGQDRMYYYPFAWYGNSMIVYGVGGYEWSNGCGVVDIPAGRDTLFEQAGRFALPIAIRENKLFAVNGDMGAPFDPVEIDLSAPLFPARKIITDDGFKERLKQASFAFSPDGKKIAVLDFSDTQNEKYHLYICSASDGSLLKEYQFRTVFSSAQNVDFVNDHLLAISSQRYAFSAKYLYLVNLE
;
A
#
# COMPACT_ATOMS: atom_id res chain seq x y z
N MET A 1 18.35 -42.78 -56.33
CA MET A 1 18.64 -41.32 -56.30
C MET A 1 17.54 -40.47 -55.64
N THR A 2 16.28 -40.93 -55.63
CA THR A 2 15.10 -40.14 -55.21
C THR A 2 14.87 -40.03 -53.69
N ARG A 3 15.31 -41.00 -52.87
CA ARG A 3 15.13 -40.94 -51.39
C ARG A 3 16.07 -39.95 -50.69
N ARG A 4 17.28 -39.72 -51.20
CA ARG A 4 18.23 -38.73 -50.62
C ARG A 4 17.80 -37.29 -50.90
N ILE A 5 17.20 -37.03 -52.06
CA ILE A 5 16.68 -35.70 -52.42
C ILE A 5 15.47 -35.34 -51.57
N TYR A 6 14.57 -36.30 -51.29
CA TYR A 6 13.44 -36.08 -50.41
C TYR A 6 13.84 -35.79 -48.96
N LEU A 7 14.85 -36.48 -48.45
CA LEU A 7 15.37 -36.23 -47.10
C LEU A 7 16.01 -34.84 -46.99
N ILE A 8 16.72 -34.40 -48.03
CA ILE A 8 17.29 -33.05 -48.12
C ILE A 8 16.19 -32.00 -48.16
N PHE A 9 15.11 -32.21 -48.91
CA PHE A 9 13.97 -31.29 -48.95
C PHE A 9 13.23 -31.20 -47.61
N ILE A 10 13.04 -32.33 -46.92
CA ILE A 10 12.40 -32.34 -45.59
C ILE A 10 13.30 -31.66 -44.56
N LEU A 11 14.62 -31.92 -44.58
CA LEU A 11 15.58 -31.23 -43.72
C LEU A 11 15.65 -29.73 -44.03
N PHE A 12 15.59 -29.33 -45.30
CA PHE A 12 15.51 -27.93 -45.70
C PHE A 12 14.22 -27.28 -45.20
N TYR A 13 13.09 -27.96 -45.31
CA TYR A 13 11.79 -27.43 -44.87
C TYR A 13 11.70 -27.32 -43.34
N ILE A 14 12.25 -28.29 -42.60
CA ILE A 14 12.36 -28.25 -41.13
C ILE A 14 13.33 -27.13 -40.70
N CYS A 15 14.47 -26.96 -41.37
CA CYS A 15 15.37 -25.85 -41.09
C CYS A 15 14.71 -24.50 -41.41
N PHE A 16 13.95 -24.39 -42.50
CA PHE A 16 13.27 -23.15 -42.88
C PHE A 16 12.11 -22.81 -41.93
N THR A 17 11.36 -23.81 -41.45
CA THR A 17 10.30 -23.61 -40.45
C THR A 17 10.87 -23.34 -39.06
N LEU A 18 11.98 -23.97 -38.67
CA LEU A 18 12.71 -23.59 -37.44
C LEU A 18 13.33 -22.20 -37.53
N THR A 19 13.82 -21.76 -38.70
CA THR A 19 14.31 -20.38 -38.90
C THR A 19 13.16 -19.36 -38.94
N ALA A 20 11.98 -19.75 -39.42
CA ALA A 20 10.77 -18.93 -39.40
C ALA A 20 10.10 -18.88 -38.01
N CYS A 21 10.26 -19.92 -37.17
CA CYS A 21 9.79 -19.97 -35.78
C CYS A 21 10.82 -19.40 -34.78
N ASN A 22 12.12 -19.39 -35.10
CA ASN A 22 13.16 -18.66 -34.35
C ASN A 22 13.34 -17.20 -34.79
N LYS A 23 12.43 -16.68 -35.63
CA LYS A 23 12.02 -15.29 -35.43
C LYS A 23 11.17 -15.26 -34.16
N GLU A 24 11.86 -15.39 -33.01
CA GLU A 24 11.47 -14.60 -31.86
C GLU A 24 11.17 -13.21 -32.42
N LYS A 25 10.00 -12.68 -32.05
CA LYS A 25 9.83 -11.25 -31.99
C LYS A 25 10.95 -10.74 -31.10
N GLU A 26 12.11 -10.45 -31.69
CA GLU A 26 12.90 -9.33 -31.26
C GLU A 26 11.88 -8.20 -31.25
N LEU A 27 11.38 -7.89 -30.04
CA LEU A 27 10.87 -6.57 -29.75
C LEU A 27 11.86 -5.63 -30.43
N PRO A 28 11.39 -4.70 -31.28
CA PRO A 28 12.29 -3.81 -31.99
C PRO A 28 13.29 -3.32 -30.96
N VAL A 29 14.58 -3.62 -31.18
CA VAL A 29 15.66 -3.03 -30.40
C VAL A 29 15.30 -1.57 -30.37
N GLN A 30 14.88 -1.12 -29.20
CA GLN A 30 14.53 0.25 -28.96
C GLN A 30 15.84 0.95 -29.30
N LYS A 31 15.91 1.53 -30.51
CA LYS A 31 17.03 2.37 -30.90
C LYS A 31 17.23 3.26 -29.69
N SER A 32 18.43 3.18 -29.09
CA SER A 32 18.83 4.04 -27.99
C SER A 32 18.19 5.39 -28.24
N ASN A 33 17.30 5.76 -27.30
CA ASN A 33 16.47 6.95 -27.42
C ASN A 33 17.34 8.07 -28.01
N PRO A 34 16.84 8.92 -28.92
CA PRO A 34 17.48 10.19 -29.08
C PRO A 34 17.60 10.78 -27.67
N GLU A 35 18.84 10.97 -27.20
CA GLU A 35 19.12 11.61 -25.92
C GLU A 35 18.42 12.96 -25.99
N ILE A 36 17.23 13.05 -25.39
CA ILE A 36 16.63 14.34 -25.09
C ILE A 36 17.67 14.98 -24.17
N PRO A 37 18.21 16.17 -24.48
CA PRO A 37 19.18 16.81 -23.62
C PRO A 37 18.53 17.00 -22.26
N VAL A 38 18.98 16.23 -21.28
CA VAL A 38 18.57 16.37 -19.90
C VAL A 38 19.26 17.62 -19.39
N SER A 39 18.59 18.76 -19.49
CA SER A 39 19.03 19.98 -18.81
C SER A 39 18.89 19.72 -17.30
N GLN A 40 19.97 19.28 -16.65
CA GLN A 40 20.18 19.38 -15.20
C GLN A 40 20.48 20.85 -14.85
N ASP A 41 19.57 21.76 -15.17
CA ASP A 41 19.73 23.16 -14.76
C ASP A 41 19.20 23.28 -13.32
N PHE A 42 20.02 22.85 -12.35
CA PHE A 42 19.87 23.31 -10.97
C PHE A 42 20.19 24.80 -10.96
N VAL A 43 19.18 25.64 -10.76
CA VAL A 43 19.34 27.08 -10.78
C VAL A 43 19.65 27.52 -9.35
N LEU A 44 20.81 28.14 -9.18
CA LEU A 44 21.13 28.90 -7.99
C LEU A 44 20.25 30.15 -7.96
N HIS A 45 19.36 30.23 -6.98
CA HIS A 45 18.69 31.47 -6.64
C HIS A 45 19.50 32.19 -5.55
N ASP A 46 19.80 33.46 -5.79
CA ASP A 46 20.27 34.36 -4.75
C ASP A 46 19.16 34.56 -3.70
N GLU A 47 19.60 34.74 -2.46
CA GLU A 47 18.85 34.76 -1.21
C GLU A 47 17.37 35.18 -1.30
N ILE A 48 16.47 34.27 -0.91
CA ILE A 48 15.04 34.59 -0.72
C ILE A 48 14.69 34.40 0.76
N ALA A 49 14.34 35.50 1.44
CA ALA A 49 13.91 35.51 2.84
C ALA A 49 12.48 34.93 2.99
N SER A 50 12.24 34.19 4.07
CA SER A 50 11.05 33.36 4.31
C SER A 50 9.80 34.08 4.83
N ASP A 51 9.88 35.38 5.15
CA ASP A 51 8.78 36.04 5.84
C ASP A 51 7.59 36.25 4.86
N GLY A 52 6.57 35.39 4.99
CA GLY A 52 5.35 35.42 4.18
C GLY A 52 5.37 34.55 2.91
N PHE A 53 6.34 33.65 2.76
CA PHE A 53 6.53 32.88 1.53
C PHE A 53 5.57 31.68 1.41
N ASN A 54 4.65 31.71 0.45
CA ASN A 54 3.85 30.53 0.11
C ASN A 54 4.66 29.61 -0.81
N TYR A 55 5.56 28.82 -0.20
CA TYR A 55 6.52 27.93 -0.87
C TYR A 55 5.93 27.12 -2.02
N HIS A 56 4.70 26.62 -1.86
CA HIS A 56 4.04 25.80 -2.87
C HIS A 56 3.69 26.53 -4.17
N SER A 57 3.45 27.85 -4.14
CA SER A 57 3.09 28.62 -5.34
C SER A 57 4.29 28.82 -6.27
N LYS A 58 5.49 29.02 -5.71
CA LYS A 58 6.73 29.16 -6.50
C LYS A 58 7.18 27.84 -7.14
N GLY A 59 7.10 26.73 -6.42
CA GLY A 59 7.45 25.43 -7.00
C GLY A 59 6.53 25.05 -8.18
N ALA A 60 5.24 25.41 -8.12
CA ALA A 60 4.31 25.22 -9.24
C ALA A 60 4.67 26.09 -10.46
N GLU A 61 5.08 27.35 -10.23
CA GLU A 61 5.60 28.25 -11.28
C GLU A 61 6.88 27.70 -11.92
N TRP A 62 7.82 27.18 -11.11
CA TRP A 62 9.06 26.59 -11.60
C TRP A 62 8.80 25.32 -12.41
N ALA A 63 7.90 24.44 -11.95
CA ALA A 63 7.50 23.23 -12.67
C ALA A 63 6.87 23.57 -14.04
N ARG A 64 6.01 24.60 -14.10
CA ARG A 64 5.48 25.12 -15.36
C ARG A 64 6.58 25.65 -16.27
N ALA A 65 7.43 26.54 -15.77
CA ALA A 65 8.51 27.15 -16.54
C ALA A 65 9.49 26.11 -17.08
N TRP A 66 9.81 25.08 -16.28
CA TRP A 66 10.63 23.95 -16.72
C TRP A 66 9.97 23.18 -17.86
N LEU A 67 8.67 22.88 -17.78
CA LEU A 67 7.96 22.18 -18.85
C LEU A 67 7.97 23.00 -20.14
N GLU A 68 7.63 24.29 -20.05
CA GLU A 68 7.60 25.23 -21.18
C GLU A 68 8.99 25.39 -21.82
N ARG A 69 10.05 25.43 -21.02
CA ARG A 69 11.43 25.53 -21.50
C ARG A 69 11.93 24.22 -22.12
N THR A 70 11.70 23.09 -21.45
CA THR A 70 12.22 21.77 -21.85
C THR A 70 11.53 21.27 -23.13
N TYR A 71 10.26 21.61 -23.31
CA TYR A 71 9.45 21.15 -24.45
C TYR A 71 8.85 22.33 -25.24
N ALA A 72 9.63 23.41 -25.38
CA ALA A 72 9.19 24.64 -26.04
C ALA A 72 8.64 24.41 -27.47
N ASP A 73 9.16 23.41 -28.18
CA ASP A 73 8.79 23.07 -29.55
C ASP A 73 7.60 22.08 -29.66
N TYR A 74 6.98 21.69 -28.54
CA TYR A 74 5.86 20.75 -28.52
C TYR A 74 4.49 21.42 -28.67
N GLY A 75 4.45 22.77 -28.72
CA GLY A 75 3.21 23.53 -28.86
C GLY A 75 2.28 23.29 -27.68
N LEU A 76 2.81 23.40 -26.46
CA LEU A 76 2.07 23.10 -25.23
C LEU A 76 0.94 24.10 -24.99
N THR A 77 -0.22 23.63 -24.55
CA THR A 77 -1.37 24.47 -24.20
C THR A 77 -2.13 23.91 -23.00
N GLY A 78 -2.89 24.76 -22.29
CA GLY A 78 -3.73 24.33 -21.17
C GLY A 78 -2.94 23.70 -20.03
N ILE A 79 -1.79 24.28 -19.67
CA ILE A 79 -0.88 23.76 -18.64
C ILE A 79 -1.44 24.03 -17.25
N GLU A 80 -1.84 22.96 -16.57
CA GLU A 80 -2.34 22.95 -15.21
C GLU A 80 -1.32 22.21 -14.33
N VAL A 81 -0.83 22.88 -13.28
CA VAL A 81 0.10 22.30 -12.31
C VAL A 81 -0.64 22.09 -11.00
N SER A 82 -0.63 20.86 -10.49
CA SER A 82 -1.23 20.49 -9.22
C SER A 82 -0.16 19.96 -8.26
N TYR A 83 -0.19 20.45 -7.02
CA TYR A 83 0.59 19.89 -5.93
C TYR A 83 0.11 18.45 -5.63
N GLU A 84 1.05 17.53 -5.43
CA GLU A 84 0.76 16.13 -5.08
C GLU A 84 1.23 15.81 -3.65
N SER A 85 2.50 16.10 -3.33
CA SER A 85 3.07 15.80 -2.01
C SER A 85 4.35 16.59 -1.74
N SER A 86 4.78 16.69 -0.48
CA SER A 86 6.09 17.22 -0.09
C SER A 86 6.68 16.42 1.06
N ALA A 87 8.00 16.52 1.26
CA ALA A 87 8.70 15.96 2.41
C ALA A 87 9.77 16.94 2.91
N VAL A 88 10.27 16.69 4.12
CA VAL A 88 11.42 17.38 4.70
C VAL A 88 12.39 16.31 5.20
N PHE A 89 13.64 16.38 4.75
CA PHE A 89 14.73 15.52 5.14
C PHE A 89 15.81 16.37 5.81
N ASP A 90 15.70 16.56 7.12
CA ASP A 90 16.68 17.25 7.96
C ASP A 90 17.72 16.28 8.55
N GLN A 91 17.40 14.98 8.60
CA GLN A 91 18.31 13.95 9.09
C GLN A 91 19.47 13.64 8.13
N LEU A 92 19.39 14.03 6.85
CA LEU A 92 20.43 13.79 5.83
C LEU A 92 21.63 14.73 5.92
N SER A 93 21.56 15.76 6.75
CA SER A 93 22.50 16.88 6.71
C SER A 93 22.72 17.50 8.07
N GLU A 94 23.80 18.27 8.20
CA GLU A 94 24.06 19.11 9.36
C GLU A 94 23.81 20.58 9.00
N GLY A 95 22.77 21.17 9.60
CA GLY A 95 22.47 22.60 9.53
C GLY A 95 21.73 23.06 8.26
N PHE A 96 21.19 22.13 7.47
CA PHE A 96 20.24 22.41 6.39
C PHE A 96 19.26 21.25 6.23
N ASP A 97 18.11 21.50 5.61
CA ASP A 97 17.11 20.48 5.32
C ASP A 97 16.91 20.38 3.80
N ILE A 98 16.64 19.17 3.31
CA ILE A 98 16.29 18.94 1.90
C ILE A 98 14.78 18.76 1.80
N ARG A 99 14.11 19.56 0.96
CA ARG A 99 12.66 19.62 0.83
C ARG A 99 12.22 19.35 -0.61
N PRO A 100 11.91 18.09 -0.95
CA PRO A 100 11.31 17.79 -2.24
C PRO A 100 9.81 18.03 -2.25
N THR A 101 9.32 18.50 -3.39
CA THR A 101 7.90 18.73 -3.70
C THR A 101 7.54 18.05 -5.01
N LEU A 102 6.49 17.23 -5.01
CA LEU A 102 5.98 16.53 -6.18
C LEU A 102 4.86 17.36 -6.78
N TYR A 103 4.97 17.62 -8.07
CA TYR A 103 3.94 18.24 -8.87
C TYR A 103 3.48 17.30 -9.96
N SER A 104 2.18 17.30 -10.21
CA SER A 104 1.58 16.74 -11.41
C SER A 104 1.31 17.87 -12.38
N ILE A 105 1.72 17.71 -13.64
CA ILE A 105 1.45 18.68 -14.70
C ILE A 105 0.56 18.04 -15.75
N GLN A 106 -0.60 18.64 -16.00
CA GLN A 106 -1.52 18.28 -17.07
C GLN A 106 -1.45 19.32 -18.19
N PHE A 107 -1.34 18.88 -19.44
CA PHE A 107 -1.20 19.79 -20.59
C PHE A 107 -1.62 19.13 -21.90
N ALA A 108 -2.03 19.91 -22.89
CA ALA A 108 -2.17 19.43 -24.26
C ALA A 108 -0.88 19.70 -25.05
N SER A 109 -0.54 18.83 -26.00
CA SER A 109 0.64 18.95 -26.86
C SER A 109 0.29 18.59 -28.29
N GLN A 110 0.90 19.30 -29.25
CA GLN A 110 0.77 19.02 -30.68
C GLN A 110 1.62 17.80 -31.10
N LYS A 111 2.64 17.47 -30.31
CA LYS A 111 3.52 16.30 -30.52
C LYS A 111 3.21 15.20 -29.50
N PRO A 112 3.43 13.91 -29.85
CA PRO A 112 3.38 12.83 -28.87
C PRO A 112 4.45 13.02 -27.80
N PHE A 113 4.08 12.76 -26.55
CA PHE A 113 4.97 12.88 -25.40
C PHE A 113 5.25 11.49 -24.82
N GLN A 114 6.52 11.07 -24.80
CA GLN A 114 6.93 9.78 -24.24
C GLN A 114 7.09 9.88 -22.72
N GLY A 115 6.66 8.87 -21.97
CA GLY A 115 6.71 8.87 -20.50
C GLY A 115 5.57 9.65 -19.80
N ALA A 116 4.55 10.08 -20.55
CA ALA A 116 3.35 10.70 -20.02
C ALA A 116 2.13 9.78 -20.13
N ILE A 117 1.19 9.95 -19.21
CA ILE A 117 -0.13 9.32 -19.28
C ILE A 117 -1.03 10.21 -20.12
N LYS A 118 -1.65 9.69 -21.19
CA LYS A 118 -2.55 10.45 -22.06
C LYS A 118 -4.00 10.16 -21.69
N ASN A 119 -4.76 11.19 -21.34
CA ASN A 119 -6.20 11.10 -21.12
C ASN A 119 -6.93 12.16 -21.95
N GLU A 120 -7.95 11.76 -22.71
CA GLU A 120 -8.95 12.64 -23.35
C GLU A 120 -8.39 13.96 -23.94
N LYS A 121 -7.21 13.89 -24.59
CA LYS A 121 -6.44 14.98 -25.26
C LYS A 121 -5.38 15.71 -24.43
N LYS A 122 -5.28 15.49 -23.12
CA LYS A 122 -4.20 16.01 -22.26
C LYS A 122 -3.20 14.89 -21.91
N TYR A 123 -1.94 15.28 -21.74
CA TYR A 123 -0.87 14.49 -21.14
C TYR A 123 -0.75 14.86 -19.66
N LYS A 124 -0.47 13.88 -18.81
CA LYS A 124 -0.13 14.03 -17.40
C LYS A 124 1.28 13.51 -17.15
N ILE A 125 2.14 14.35 -16.56
CA ILE A 125 3.48 13.98 -16.10
C ILE A 125 3.67 14.32 -14.63
N LYS A 126 4.71 13.73 -14.03
CA LYS A 126 5.17 14.10 -12.69
C LYS A 126 6.54 14.76 -12.77
N VAL A 127 6.73 15.82 -11.99
CA VAL A 127 7.98 16.56 -11.87
C VAL A 127 8.23 16.80 -10.38
N MET A 128 9.47 16.71 -9.96
CA MET A 128 9.84 16.91 -8.56
C MET A 128 10.76 18.11 -8.42
N GLU A 129 10.29 19.10 -7.69
CA GLU A 129 11.12 20.18 -7.20
C GLU A 129 11.93 19.67 -6.02
N VAL A 130 13.20 20.05 -5.94
CA VAL A 130 14.09 19.74 -4.83
C VAL A 130 14.69 21.05 -4.36
N VAL A 131 14.48 21.38 -3.10
CA VAL A 131 15.01 22.62 -2.50
C VAL A 131 15.86 22.30 -1.28
N VAL A 132 16.98 22.99 -1.11
CA VAL A 132 17.80 22.94 0.10
C VAL A 132 17.59 24.22 0.90
N PHE A 133 17.23 24.06 2.17
CA PHE A 133 16.97 25.16 3.09
C PHE A 133 18.05 25.24 4.18
N GLU A 134 18.65 26.42 4.36
CA GLU A 134 19.53 26.70 5.49
C GLU A 134 19.06 27.96 6.21
N LYS A 135 18.83 27.86 7.52
CA LYS A 135 18.39 28.99 8.38
C LYS A 135 17.17 29.72 7.81
N GLY A 136 16.20 28.97 7.31
CA GLY A 136 14.96 29.49 6.71
C GLY A 136 15.10 30.01 5.28
N LYS A 137 16.29 29.97 4.65
CA LYS A 137 16.50 30.46 3.28
C LYS A 137 16.69 29.31 2.29
N ILE A 138 16.16 29.47 1.08
CA ILE A 138 16.46 28.60 -0.06
C ILE A 138 17.87 28.92 -0.56
N ILE A 139 18.74 27.91 -0.64
CA ILE A 139 20.14 28.07 -1.08
C ILE A 139 20.52 27.17 -2.27
N LEU A 140 19.66 26.22 -2.61
CA LEU A 140 19.70 25.44 -3.84
C LEU A 140 18.27 25.07 -4.21
N SER A 141 17.91 25.16 -5.48
CA SER A 141 16.70 24.55 -6.01
C SER A 141 16.96 23.89 -7.37
N GLY A 142 16.14 22.92 -7.72
CA GLY A 142 16.13 22.33 -9.05
C GLY A 142 14.96 21.39 -9.25
N LEU A 143 14.83 20.89 -10.49
CA LEU A 143 13.73 20.02 -10.89
C LEU A 143 14.27 18.71 -11.45
N LEU A 144 13.67 17.61 -11.01
CA LEU A 144 13.81 16.29 -11.61
C LEU A 144 12.59 16.03 -12.49
N GLY A 145 12.82 15.80 -13.78
CA GLY A 145 11.82 15.43 -14.76
C GLY A 145 11.39 13.96 -14.65
N PRO A 146 10.34 13.56 -15.39
CA PRO A 146 9.68 12.25 -15.24
C PRO A 146 10.54 11.04 -15.57
N THR A 147 11.66 11.21 -16.29
CA THR A 147 12.61 10.13 -16.61
C THR A 147 13.80 10.07 -15.64
N GLN A 148 13.95 11.06 -14.77
CA GLN A 148 15.09 11.20 -13.87
C GLN A 148 14.83 10.59 -12.49
N PHE A 149 13.57 10.29 -12.19
CA PHE A 149 13.19 9.64 -10.94
C PHE A 149 11.96 8.75 -11.17
N ASN A 150 11.80 7.77 -10.29
CA ASN A 150 10.48 7.27 -9.96
C ASN A 150 10.26 7.48 -8.46
N GLU A 151 9.04 7.28 -7.97
CA GLU A 151 8.71 7.51 -6.56
C GLU A 151 9.55 6.66 -5.60
N TYR A 152 10.12 5.55 -6.07
CA TYR A 152 10.97 4.63 -5.31
C TYR A 152 12.46 5.02 -5.30
N SER A 153 12.97 5.67 -6.34
CA SER A 153 14.38 6.10 -6.42
C SER A 153 14.61 7.57 -6.08
N ALA A 154 13.53 8.35 -5.96
CA ALA A 154 13.53 9.79 -5.77
C ALA A 154 14.54 10.29 -4.74
N LEU A 155 14.53 9.74 -3.53
CA LEU A 155 15.41 10.19 -2.45
C LEU A 155 16.90 9.93 -2.72
N GLN A 156 17.22 8.77 -3.30
CA GLN A 156 18.60 8.48 -3.70
C GLN A 156 19.08 9.45 -4.78
N GLU A 157 18.21 9.76 -5.76
CA GLU A 157 18.53 10.73 -6.81
C GLU A 157 18.70 12.15 -6.25
N ILE A 158 17.83 12.57 -5.33
CA ILE A 158 17.96 13.83 -4.59
C ILE A 158 19.32 13.89 -3.86
N TYR A 159 19.66 12.84 -3.09
CA TYR A 159 20.92 12.79 -2.36
C TYR A 159 22.13 12.83 -3.31
N ASN A 160 22.08 12.08 -4.41
CA ASN A 160 23.13 12.06 -5.44
C ASN A 160 23.32 13.43 -6.10
N VAL A 161 22.26 14.20 -6.26
CA VAL A 161 22.32 15.58 -6.76
C VAL A 161 22.98 16.49 -5.73
N VAL A 162 22.47 16.51 -4.50
CA VAL A 162 22.96 17.44 -3.46
C VAL A 162 24.41 17.15 -3.11
N SER A 163 24.82 15.88 -3.14
CA SER A 163 26.21 15.45 -2.86
C SER A 163 27.23 15.86 -3.92
N LYS A 164 26.80 16.19 -5.15
CA LYS A 164 27.70 16.72 -6.19
C LYS A 164 28.10 18.18 -5.94
N ASP A 165 27.34 18.91 -5.12
CA ASP A 165 27.66 20.30 -4.79
C ASP A 165 28.63 20.36 -3.61
N LYS A 166 29.80 20.97 -3.83
CA LYS A 166 30.88 21.06 -2.83
C LYS A 166 30.44 21.78 -1.53
N ARG A 167 29.47 22.68 -1.60
CA ARG A 167 28.95 23.42 -0.43
C ARG A 167 28.19 22.52 0.52
N PHE A 168 27.53 21.49 -0.01
CA PHE A 168 26.69 20.57 0.76
C PHE A 168 27.38 19.24 1.05
N SER A 169 28.21 18.75 0.14
CA SER A 169 28.88 17.44 0.23
C SER A 169 29.60 17.18 1.56
N SER A 170 30.24 18.19 2.16
CA SER A 170 30.97 18.07 3.43
C SER A 170 30.08 18.04 4.67
N ARG A 171 28.81 18.44 4.53
CA ARG A 171 27.80 18.55 5.58
C ARG A 171 26.66 17.52 5.41
N LEU A 172 26.65 16.79 4.29
CA LEU A 172 25.78 15.65 4.12
C LEU A 172 26.30 14.51 4.99
N LYS A 173 25.40 13.93 5.78
CA LYS A 173 25.69 12.66 6.43
C LYS A 173 25.74 11.57 5.37
N PRO A 174 26.48 10.47 5.59
CA PRO A 174 26.42 9.31 4.71
C PRO A 174 24.97 8.89 4.48
N PHE A 175 24.63 8.54 3.24
CA PHE A 175 23.28 8.06 2.94
C PHE A 175 22.94 6.90 3.90
N PRO A 176 21.82 6.97 4.63
CA PRO A 176 21.47 5.98 5.62
C PRO A 176 21.47 4.57 5.04
N LYS A 177 22.13 3.66 5.73
CA LYS A 177 22.12 2.24 5.40
C LYS A 177 21.09 1.55 6.26
N PHE A 178 20.46 0.54 5.66
CA PHE A 178 19.70 -0.46 6.39
C PHE A 178 20.60 -1.14 7.42
N ASP A 179 20.22 -1.04 8.70
CA ASP A 179 20.80 -1.84 9.76
C ASP A 179 19.78 -2.94 10.09
N LEU A 180 19.86 -4.02 9.31
CA LEU A 180 18.95 -5.14 9.36
C LEU A 180 19.66 -6.36 9.95
N PRO A 181 18.99 -7.10 10.86
CA PRO A 181 19.48 -8.39 11.31
C PRO A 181 19.67 -9.39 10.15
N ASN A 182 20.57 -10.35 10.30
CA ASN A 182 20.94 -11.29 9.22
C ASN A 182 19.79 -12.14 8.67
N ASN A 183 18.72 -12.32 9.44
CA ASN A 183 17.53 -13.06 9.04
C ASN A 183 16.50 -12.20 8.29
N PHE A 184 16.82 -10.93 8.05
CA PHE A 184 16.00 -10.03 7.26
C PHE A 184 16.47 -10.05 5.80
N SER A 185 15.51 -10.01 4.89
CA SER A 185 15.72 -9.78 3.47
C SER A 185 14.82 -8.65 3.00
N LEU A 186 15.26 -7.95 1.95
CA LEU A 186 14.56 -6.80 1.40
C LEU A 186 14.06 -7.12 0.00
N ILE A 187 12.80 -6.81 -0.26
CA ILE A 187 12.26 -6.77 -1.61
C ILE A 187 11.93 -5.33 -1.94
N ASP A 188 12.54 -4.83 -3.00
CA ASP A 188 12.14 -3.57 -3.62
C ASP A 188 10.77 -3.76 -4.25
N MET A 189 9.78 -3.03 -3.74
CA MET A 189 8.39 -3.13 -4.22
C MET A 189 8.26 -2.78 -5.70
N SER A 190 9.18 -2.02 -6.28
CA SER A 190 9.19 -1.74 -7.73
C SER A 190 9.30 -3.00 -8.58
N GLN A 191 9.93 -4.06 -8.05
CA GLN A 191 10.02 -5.39 -8.68
C GLN A 191 8.65 -6.08 -8.75
N ILE A 192 7.83 -5.89 -7.72
CA ILE A 192 6.48 -6.46 -7.64
C ILE A 192 5.51 -5.64 -8.49
N THR A 193 5.58 -4.31 -8.40
CA THR A 193 4.60 -3.41 -9.03
C THR A 193 4.93 -3.03 -10.47
N ASN A 194 6.09 -3.46 -10.99
CA ASN A 194 6.66 -2.99 -12.25
C ASN A 194 6.75 -1.45 -12.30
N GLY A 195 7.23 -0.85 -11.21
CA GLY A 195 7.39 0.60 -11.07
C GLY A 195 6.11 1.40 -10.86
N ARG A 196 4.93 0.75 -10.75
CA ARG A 196 3.65 1.42 -10.43
C ARG A 196 3.50 1.62 -8.93
N ASN A 197 2.56 2.46 -8.51
CA ASN A 197 2.29 2.70 -7.10
C ASN A 197 1.48 1.55 -6.51
N SER A 198 2.05 0.81 -5.55
CA SER A 198 1.27 -0.09 -4.69
C SER A 198 0.49 0.75 -3.68
N TYR A 199 -0.81 0.47 -3.53
CA TYR A 199 -1.62 1.01 -2.44
C TYR A 199 -1.64 0.08 -1.23
N THR A 200 -1.66 -1.23 -1.47
CA THR A 200 -1.76 -2.26 -0.44
C THR A 200 -1.27 -3.60 -0.96
N GLU A 201 -0.65 -4.35 -0.06
CA GLU A 201 -0.09 -5.67 -0.32
C GLU A 201 -0.90 -6.73 0.43
N HIS A 202 -1.11 -7.87 -0.23
CA HIS A 202 -1.83 -9.01 0.30
C HIS A 202 -0.95 -10.25 0.21
N PHE A 203 -0.93 -11.07 1.26
CA PHE A 203 -0.21 -12.32 1.30
C PHE A 203 -1.15 -13.48 0.99
N LEU A 204 -0.78 -14.30 0.01
CA LEU A 204 -1.56 -15.41 -0.49
C LEU A 204 -0.83 -16.73 -0.25
N PRO A 205 -1.55 -17.88 -0.26
CA PRO A 205 -0.93 -19.19 -0.12
C PRO A 205 0.20 -19.44 -1.12
N GLY A 206 1.19 -20.21 -0.71
CA GLY A 206 2.36 -20.53 -1.54
C GLY A 206 3.38 -19.40 -1.63
N GLU A 207 3.44 -18.54 -0.60
CA GLU A 207 4.41 -17.44 -0.50
C GLU A 207 4.30 -16.45 -1.66
N ILE A 208 3.06 -16.20 -2.10
CA ILE A 208 2.74 -15.25 -3.16
C ILE A 208 2.34 -13.92 -2.51
N ILE A 209 2.99 -12.84 -2.95
CA ILE A 209 2.58 -11.47 -2.62
C ILE A 209 1.77 -10.92 -3.78
N ALA A 210 0.63 -10.31 -3.47
CA ALA A 210 -0.16 -9.56 -4.43
C ALA A 210 -0.19 -8.08 -4.06
N ALA A 211 0.35 -7.23 -4.92
CA ALA A 211 0.29 -5.78 -4.77
C ALA A 211 -0.86 -5.21 -5.58
N VAL A 212 -1.79 -4.51 -4.92
CA VAL A 212 -2.85 -3.74 -5.55
C VAL A 212 -2.25 -2.42 -6.03
N CYS A 213 -2.10 -2.31 -7.34
CA CYS A 213 -1.42 -1.21 -7.99
C CYS A 213 -2.42 -0.23 -8.58
N THR A 214 -2.15 1.07 -8.44
CA THR A 214 -2.91 2.11 -9.12
C THR A 214 -2.04 2.97 -10.02
N THR A 215 -2.63 3.39 -11.13
CA THR A 215 -2.06 4.39 -12.03
C THR A 215 -3.11 5.48 -12.28
N PRO A 216 -2.86 6.74 -11.93
CA PRO A 216 -3.81 7.82 -12.19
C PRO A 216 -4.15 7.91 -13.69
N VAL A 217 -5.43 7.98 -14.03
CA VAL A 217 -5.93 8.10 -15.40
C VAL A 217 -6.37 9.54 -15.65
N ASP A 218 -7.23 10.09 -14.79
CA ASP A 218 -7.55 11.53 -14.68
C ASP A 218 -7.51 11.93 -13.20
N GLY A 219 -7.75 13.21 -12.89
CA GLY A 219 -7.76 13.71 -11.52
C GLY A 219 -8.74 12.98 -10.58
N GLU A 220 -9.70 12.21 -11.11
CA GLU A 220 -10.74 11.54 -10.32
C GLU A 220 -10.68 10.00 -10.42
N ASN A 221 -10.04 9.44 -11.46
CA ASN A 221 -9.99 8.01 -11.72
C ASN A 221 -8.57 7.45 -11.83
N TYR A 222 -8.45 6.16 -11.52
CA TYR A 222 -7.21 5.40 -11.54
C TYR A 222 -7.44 4.05 -12.24
N SER A 223 -6.45 3.61 -13.03
CA SER A 223 -6.36 2.24 -13.51
C SER A 223 -5.93 1.37 -12.33
N LEU A 224 -6.72 0.35 -12.04
CA LEU A 224 -6.52 -0.60 -10.97
C LEU A 224 -6.02 -1.93 -11.54
N GLU A 225 -4.93 -2.43 -10.98
CA GLU A 225 -4.31 -3.68 -11.38
C GLU A 225 -3.82 -4.44 -10.15
N VAL A 226 -3.62 -5.75 -10.28
CA VAL A 226 -3.03 -6.57 -9.23
C VAL A 226 -1.81 -7.30 -9.80
N SER A 227 -0.65 -7.06 -9.20
CA SER A 227 0.60 -7.71 -9.57
C SER A 227 0.96 -8.79 -8.57
N PHE A 228 1.34 -9.97 -9.07
CA PHE A 228 1.67 -11.14 -8.25
C PHE A 228 3.15 -11.44 -8.31
N TYR A 229 3.73 -11.74 -7.16
CA TYR A 229 5.15 -12.05 -7.00
C TYR A 229 5.33 -13.32 -6.17
N ASP A 230 6.19 -14.21 -6.62
CA ASP A 230 6.54 -15.47 -5.96
C ASP A 230 7.86 -15.30 -5.21
N LEU A 231 7.79 -15.38 -3.88
CA LEU A 231 8.95 -15.18 -3.00
C LEU A 231 10.01 -16.26 -3.18
N VAL A 232 9.60 -17.52 -3.31
CA VAL A 232 10.52 -18.67 -3.44
C VAL A 232 11.28 -18.59 -4.74
N LYS A 233 10.58 -18.25 -5.82
CA LYS A 233 11.17 -18.15 -7.16
C LYS A 233 11.80 -16.79 -7.42
N ASN A 234 11.67 -15.84 -6.48
CA ASN A 234 12.17 -14.47 -6.58
C ASN A 234 11.78 -13.82 -7.93
N LYS A 235 10.50 -13.94 -8.32
CA LYS A 235 10.03 -13.46 -9.64
C LYS A 235 8.57 -13.02 -9.67
N THR A 236 8.30 -12.06 -10.56
CA THR A 236 6.94 -11.63 -10.89
C THR A 236 6.22 -12.72 -11.68
N LEU A 237 5.08 -13.16 -11.17
CA LEU A 237 4.22 -14.14 -11.81
C LEU A 237 3.34 -13.52 -12.90
N GLY A 238 3.07 -12.21 -12.81
CA GLY A 238 2.31 -11.44 -13.79
C GLY A 238 1.37 -10.43 -13.14
N THR A 239 0.72 -9.63 -13.98
CA THR A 239 -0.23 -8.58 -13.58
C THR A 239 -1.60 -8.87 -14.19
N ILE A 240 -2.66 -8.58 -13.43
CA ILE A 240 -4.05 -8.62 -13.88
C ILE A 240 -4.61 -7.20 -13.88
N SER A 241 -5.15 -6.76 -15.02
CA SER A 241 -5.86 -5.49 -15.09
C SER A 241 -7.32 -5.65 -14.64
N ILE A 242 -7.77 -4.79 -13.73
CA ILE A 242 -9.13 -4.82 -13.19
C ILE A 242 -10.00 -3.80 -13.93
N GLY A 243 -9.48 -2.60 -14.15
CA GLY A 243 -10.16 -1.54 -14.90
C GLY A 243 -9.96 -0.17 -14.27
N THR A 244 -10.73 0.81 -14.74
CA THR A 244 -10.64 2.19 -14.27
C THR A 244 -11.72 2.50 -13.23
N TYR A 245 -11.31 3.04 -12.07
CA TYR A 245 -12.15 3.29 -10.91
C TYR A 245 -11.75 4.59 -10.20
N SER A 246 -12.70 5.24 -9.53
CA SER A 246 -12.44 6.47 -8.77
C SER A 246 -11.88 6.20 -7.39
N SER A 247 -12.23 5.06 -6.79
CA SER A 247 -11.68 4.61 -5.52
C SER A 247 -11.76 3.10 -5.39
N HIS A 248 -10.96 2.55 -4.46
CA HIS A 248 -10.98 1.14 -4.15
C HIS A 248 -10.62 0.87 -2.69
N ASN A 249 -11.03 -0.29 -2.19
CA ASN A 249 -10.55 -0.90 -0.95
C ASN A 249 -10.32 -2.39 -1.22
N SER A 250 -9.44 -3.04 -0.47
CA SER A 250 -9.12 -4.45 -0.70
C SER A 250 -8.80 -5.23 0.56
N LYS A 251 -9.02 -6.54 0.52
CA LYS A 251 -8.76 -7.48 1.62
C LYS A 251 -8.47 -8.88 1.09
N VAL A 252 -7.82 -9.72 1.89
CA VAL A 252 -7.77 -11.17 1.65
C VAL A 252 -8.92 -11.87 2.37
N GLU A 253 -9.57 -12.82 1.68
CA GLU A 253 -10.56 -13.73 2.24
C GLU A 253 -10.38 -15.12 1.61
N GLU A 254 -10.12 -16.14 2.43
CA GLU A 254 -9.95 -17.53 1.99
C GLU A 254 -8.90 -17.68 0.87
N GLY A 255 -7.80 -16.93 0.95
CA GLY A 255 -6.76 -16.90 -0.08
C GLY A 255 -7.15 -16.17 -1.37
N ASN A 256 -8.30 -15.50 -1.42
CA ASN A 256 -8.71 -14.65 -2.54
C ASN A 256 -8.50 -13.19 -2.18
N ILE A 257 -8.15 -12.37 -3.17
CA ILE A 257 -8.18 -10.91 -3.04
C ILE A 257 -9.59 -10.46 -3.39
N LEU A 258 -10.21 -9.72 -2.48
CA LEU A 258 -11.49 -9.06 -2.69
C LEU A 258 -11.25 -7.56 -2.82
N LEU A 259 -11.59 -7.00 -3.97
CA LEU A 259 -11.55 -5.57 -4.25
C LEU A 259 -12.97 -5.01 -4.25
N TYR A 260 -13.19 -3.96 -3.48
CA TYR A 260 -14.38 -3.12 -3.58
C TYR A 260 -13.99 -1.90 -4.38
N THR A 261 -14.64 -1.69 -5.52
CA THR A 261 -14.25 -0.64 -6.46
C THR A 261 -15.44 0.22 -6.81
N TRP A 262 -15.27 1.55 -6.77
CA TRP A 262 -16.31 2.50 -7.13
C TRP A 262 -15.95 3.21 -8.43
N LYS A 263 -16.94 3.40 -9.30
CA LYS A 263 -16.83 4.28 -10.45
C LYS A 263 -17.32 5.67 -10.07
N ASN A 264 -16.81 6.69 -10.74
CA ASN A 264 -17.24 8.07 -10.49
C ASN A 264 -18.77 8.21 -10.52
N GLY A 265 -19.33 8.88 -9.52
CA GLY A 265 -20.78 9.03 -9.33
C GLY A 265 -21.55 7.79 -8.85
N SER A 266 -20.92 6.62 -8.72
CA SER A 266 -21.57 5.40 -8.22
C SER A 266 -21.61 5.40 -6.69
N SER A 267 -22.80 5.19 -6.12
CA SER A 267 -22.95 4.88 -4.69
C SER A 267 -22.63 3.43 -4.36
N ASN A 268 -22.63 2.54 -5.34
CA ASN A 268 -22.53 1.10 -5.11
C ASN A 268 -21.15 0.58 -5.57
N PRO A 269 -20.44 -0.22 -4.76
CA PRO A 269 -19.21 -0.86 -5.19
C PRO A 269 -19.48 -2.03 -6.14
N THR A 270 -18.61 -2.23 -7.12
CA THR A 270 -18.38 -3.52 -7.76
C THR A 270 -17.43 -4.33 -6.88
N ILE A 271 -17.78 -5.59 -6.59
CA ILE A 271 -16.90 -6.52 -5.88
C ILE A 271 -16.17 -7.36 -6.92
N VAL A 272 -14.84 -7.32 -6.88
CA VAL A 272 -13.97 -8.12 -7.74
C VAL A 272 -13.22 -9.11 -6.88
N ARG A 273 -13.43 -10.40 -7.14
CA ARG A 273 -12.68 -11.49 -6.51
C ARG A 273 -11.61 -12.00 -7.44
N ILE A 274 -10.41 -12.18 -6.91
CA ILE A 274 -9.26 -12.73 -7.62
C ILE A 274 -8.70 -13.89 -6.81
N ASP A 275 -8.69 -15.09 -7.37
CA ASP A 275 -8.15 -16.28 -6.70
C ASP A 275 -6.61 -16.40 -6.90
N PRO A 276 -5.91 -17.30 -6.16
CA PRO A 276 -4.49 -17.55 -6.36
C PRO A 276 -4.11 -18.02 -7.77
N GLN A 277 -5.06 -18.63 -8.49
CA GLN A 277 -4.92 -19.06 -9.88
C GLN A 277 -5.20 -17.92 -10.87
N LYS A 278 -5.42 -16.69 -10.39
CA LYS A 278 -5.65 -15.46 -11.16
C LYS A 278 -6.99 -15.42 -11.89
N ASN A 279 -7.97 -16.23 -11.51
CA ASN A 279 -9.32 -16.13 -12.05
C ASN A 279 -10.05 -14.95 -11.43
N ILE A 280 -10.78 -14.21 -12.26
CA ILE A 280 -11.54 -13.02 -11.85
C ILE A 280 -13.02 -13.34 -11.83
N THR A 281 -13.69 -13.09 -10.70
CA THR A 281 -15.16 -13.05 -10.61
C THR A 281 -15.59 -11.63 -10.29
N ARG A 282 -16.63 -11.11 -10.94
CA ARG A 282 -17.19 -9.78 -10.68
C ARG A 282 -18.64 -9.90 -10.25
N GLU A 283 -18.99 -9.19 -9.18
CA GLU A 283 -20.35 -9.05 -8.69
C GLU A 283 -20.69 -7.57 -8.62
N GLU A 284 -21.71 -7.14 -9.37
CA GLU A 284 -22.24 -5.79 -9.24
C GLU A 284 -23.23 -5.73 -8.08
N SER A 285 -22.94 -4.87 -7.09
CA SER A 285 -23.86 -4.68 -5.98
C SER A 285 -25.01 -3.77 -6.40
N SER A 286 -26.24 -4.27 -6.31
CA SER A 286 -27.46 -3.46 -6.50
C SER A 286 -27.73 -2.50 -5.33
N GLU A 287 -27.05 -2.67 -4.19
CA GLU A 287 -27.20 -1.83 -3.00
C GLU A 287 -25.86 -1.20 -2.60
N ASN A 288 -25.91 -0.13 -1.81
CA ASN A 288 -24.73 0.50 -1.22
C ASN A 288 -24.17 -0.35 -0.06
N LYS A 289 -23.63 -1.52 -0.40
CA LYS A 289 -23.04 -2.49 0.52
C LYS A 289 -21.56 -2.17 0.67
N ALA A 290 -21.14 -1.76 1.86
CA ALA A 290 -19.73 -1.66 2.22
C ALA A 290 -19.31 -2.86 3.07
N PHE A 291 -18.02 -3.20 3.02
CA PHE A 291 -17.41 -4.21 3.91
C PHE A 291 -18.12 -5.57 3.90
N VAL A 292 -18.39 -6.16 2.73
CA VAL A 292 -19.10 -7.46 2.66
C VAL A 292 -18.23 -8.59 3.22
N ARG A 293 -18.81 -9.54 3.97
CA ARG A 293 -18.14 -10.76 4.45
C ARG A 293 -19.07 -11.95 4.26
N TYR A 294 -18.63 -13.00 3.57
CA TYR A 294 -19.44 -14.21 3.40
C TYR A 294 -19.32 -15.13 4.60
N SER A 295 -20.40 -15.82 4.94
CA SER A 295 -20.37 -16.91 5.92
C SER A 295 -19.47 -18.04 5.42
N PRO A 296 -18.89 -18.86 6.32
CA PRO A 296 -18.06 -20.00 5.93
C PRO A 296 -18.73 -20.97 4.95
N ASP A 297 -20.04 -21.18 5.07
CA ASP A 297 -20.82 -22.01 4.14
C ASP A 297 -21.25 -21.29 2.86
N ARG A 298 -21.01 -19.97 2.78
CA ARG A 298 -21.37 -19.07 1.69
C ARG A 298 -22.86 -19.06 1.35
N ASN A 299 -23.72 -19.45 2.28
CA ASN A 299 -25.16 -19.27 2.12
C ASN A 299 -25.60 -17.85 2.48
N GLN A 300 -24.81 -17.15 3.30
CA GLN A 300 -25.10 -15.81 3.79
C GLN A 300 -23.91 -14.87 3.60
N TYR A 301 -24.18 -13.57 3.69
CA TYR A 301 -23.16 -12.54 3.80
C TYR A 301 -23.63 -11.42 4.73
N ALA A 302 -22.68 -10.85 5.46
CA ALA A 302 -22.86 -9.68 6.28
C ALA A 302 -22.32 -8.45 5.56
N TYR A 303 -22.92 -7.28 5.78
CA TYR A 303 -22.47 -6.04 5.17
C TYR A 303 -22.88 -4.81 5.97
N SER A 304 -22.14 -3.73 5.78
CA SER A 304 -22.47 -2.40 6.30
C SER A 304 -23.25 -1.60 5.27
N ASN A 305 -24.32 -0.93 5.68
CA ASN A 305 -25.03 0.04 4.84
C ASN A 305 -25.56 1.19 5.73
N GLN A 306 -25.25 2.44 5.34
CA GLN A 306 -25.64 3.65 6.08
C GLN A 306 -25.31 3.58 7.59
N GLY A 307 -24.15 3.02 7.92
CA GLY A 307 -23.70 2.86 9.30
C GLY A 307 -24.49 1.83 10.10
N SER A 308 -25.25 0.94 9.46
CA SER A 308 -25.95 -0.19 10.08
C SER A 308 -25.37 -1.53 9.59
N LEU A 309 -25.49 -2.59 10.39
CA LEU A 309 -25.02 -3.94 10.06
C LEU A 309 -26.20 -4.82 9.64
N TYR A 310 -26.06 -5.50 8.51
CA TYR A 310 -27.06 -6.41 7.96
C TYR A 310 -26.47 -7.80 7.70
N VAL A 311 -27.34 -8.81 7.67
CA VAL A 311 -27.06 -10.13 7.09
C VAL A 311 -28.11 -10.46 6.04
N ALA A 312 -27.71 -11.07 4.93
CA ALA A 312 -28.60 -11.47 3.86
C ALA A 312 -28.19 -12.83 3.28
N ASP A 313 -29.15 -13.55 2.70
CA ASP A 313 -28.87 -14.79 1.98
C ASP A 313 -28.33 -14.49 0.58
N VAL A 314 -27.32 -15.25 0.16
CA VAL A 314 -26.70 -15.14 -1.17
C VAL A 314 -27.71 -15.37 -2.29
N LYS A 315 -28.67 -16.28 -2.07
CA LYS A 315 -29.72 -16.59 -3.06
C LYS A 315 -30.86 -15.57 -3.10
N GLY A 316 -30.86 -14.56 -2.22
CA GLY A 316 -31.93 -13.56 -2.14
C GLY A 316 -33.30 -14.14 -1.80
N GLN A 317 -33.35 -15.32 -1.15
CA GLN A 317 -34.61 -15.99 -0.81
C GLN A 317 -35.37 -15.24 0.30
N TYR A 318 -34.66 -14.51 1.14
CA TYR A 318 -35.20 -13.72 2.23
C TYR A 318 -34.67 -12.28 2.18
N PRO A 319 -35.47 -11.29 2.63
CA PRO A 319 -35.00 -9.91 2.72
C PRO A 319 -33.82 -9.81 3.71
N PRO A 320 -32.88 -8.87 3.50
CA PRO A 320 -31.80 -8.62 4.45
C PRO A 320 -32.32 -8.37 5.87
N LYS A 321 -31.76 -9.08 6.84
CA LYS A 321 -32.04 -8.91 8.27
C LYS A 321 -31.12 -7.83 8.83
N LEU A 322 -31.71 -6.78 9.40
CA LEU A 322 -30.99 -5.79 10.19
C LEU A 322 -30.50 -6.43 11.49
N LEU A 323 -29.19 -6.39 11.73
CA LEU A 323 -28.56 -6.91 12.95
C LEU A 323 -28.32 -5.79 13.95
N ILE A 324 -27.73 -4.67 13.50
CA ILE A 324 -27.40 -3.52 14.35
C ILE A 324 -27.82 -2.24 13.63
N LYS A 325 -28.59 -1.40 14.32
CA LYS A 325 -29.05 -0.11 13.79
C LYS A 325 -28.02 0.98 14.07
N GLY A 326 -27.54 1.63 13.01
CA GLY A 326 -26.71 2.83 13.08
C GLY A 326 -27.47 4.06 13.56
N ASN A 327 -26.79 4.93 14.32
CA ASN A 327 -27.28 6.25 14.64
C ASN A 327 -26.85 7.24 13.53
N ALA A 328 -27.77 7.57 12.64
CA ALA A 328 -27.57 8.57 11.58
C ALA A 328 -27.76 10.02 12.11
N SER A 329 -27.31 10.32 13.34
CA SER A 329 -27.38 11.68 13.86
C SER A 329 -26.41 12.59 13.11
N GLN A 330 -26.94 13.73 12.67
CA GLN A 330 -26.36 14.65 11.70
C GLN A 330 -24.99 15.20 12.11
N GLY A 331 -24.08 15.27 11.14
CA GLY A 331 -22.91 16.15 11.17
C GLY A 331 -21.67 15.57 11.85
N GLN A 332 -20.76 15.08 11.01
CA GLN A 332 -19.31 14.99 11.22
C GLN A 332 -18.64 13.73 11.78
N ASP A 333 -19.33 12.71 12.30
CA ASP A 333 -18.69 11.40 12.51
C ASP A 333 -19.65 10.26 12.17
N ARG A 334 -19.57 9.74 10.93
CA ARG A 334 -20.32 8.53 10.57
C ARG A 334 -19.68 7.34 11.27
N MET A 335 -20.30 6.88 12.37
CA MET A 335 -20.01 5.56 12.92
C MET A 335 -20.49 4.48 11.94
N TYR A 336 -19.60 3.57 11.60
CA TYR A 336 -19.89 2.38 10.81
C TYR A 336 -19.73 1.14 11.68
N TYR A 337 -20.73 0.25 11.62
CA TYR A 337 -20.55 -1.14 11.98
C TYR A 337 -20.07 -1.88 10.74
N TYR A 338 -18.86 -2.45 10.79
CA TYR A 338 -18.32 -3.26 9.71
C TYR A 338 -18.18 -4.70 10.17
N PRO A 339 -18.66 -5.69 9.40
CA PRO A 339 -18.46 -7.08 9.75
C PRO A 339 -16.96 -7.39 9.63
N PHE A 340 -16.39 -7.78 10.75
CA PHE A 340 -14.98 -8.10 10.85
C PHE A 340 -14.75 -9.54 10.38
N ALA A 341 -15.41 -10.50 11.04
CA ALA A 341 -15.32 -11.91 10.71
C ALA A 341 -16.54 -12.70 11.19
N TRP A 342 -16.78 -13.83 10.53
CA TRP A 342 -17.77 -14.81 10.94
C TRP A 342 -17.15 -15.78 11.95
N TYR A 343 -17.93 -16.14 12.96
CA TYR A 343 -17.63 -17.25 13.86
C TYR A 343 -18.69 -18.34 13.67
N GLY A 344 -18.29 -19.42 13.00
CA GLY A 344 -19.23 -20.35 12.40
C GLY A 344 -20.17 -19.65 11.40
N ASN A 345 -21.39 -20.17 11.25
CA ASN A 345 -22.43 -19.56 10.41
C ASN A 345 -23.48 -18.78 11.23
N SER A 346 -23.30 -18.64 12.55
CA SER A 346 -24.33 -18.12 13.45
C SER A 346 -23.94 -16.84 14.17
N MET A 347 -22.66 -16.47 14.18
CA MET A 347 -22.19 -15.25 14.84
C MET A 347 -21.32 -14.40 13.93
N ILE A 348 -21.43 -13.09 14.09
CA ILE A 348 -20.57 -12.11 13.42
C ILE A 348 -19.88 -11.28 14.49
N VAL A 349 -18.55 -11.27 14.45
CA VAL A 349 -17.77 -10.23 15.13
C VAL A 349 -17.75 -9.01 14.23
N TYR A 350 -18.03 -7.85 14.81
CA TYR A 350 -18.08 -6.57 14.10
C TYR A 350 -17.19 -5.55 14.79
N GLY A 351 -16.61 -4.64 14.01
CA GLY A 351 -15.97 -3.43 14.53
C GLY A 351 -16.91 -2.24 14.44
N VAL A 352 -16.67 -1.23 15.28
CA VAL A 352 -17.40 0.04 15.35
C VAL A 352 -16.39 1.16 15.12
N GLY A 353 -16.56 2.00 14.11
CA GLY A 353 -15.58 3.06 13.87
C GLY A 353 -15.83 3.94 12.66
N GLY A 354 -14.87 4.83 12.41
CA GLY A 354 -14.75 5.65 11.20
C GLY A 354 -13.60 5.18 10.30
N TYR A 355 -13.22 6.02 9.34
CA TYR A 355 -12.15 5.71 8.37
C TYR A 355 -10.77 5.52 9.03
N GLU A 356 -10.49 6.27 10.11
CA GLU A 356 -9.17 6.31 10.78
C GLU A 356 -9.25 6.11 12.29
N TRP A 357 -10.42 5.78 12.82
CA TRP A 357 -10.63 5.60 14.25
C TRP A 357 -11.61 4.46 14.49
N SER A 358 -11.53 3.85 15.67
CA SER A 358 -12.43 2.78 16.05
C SER A 358 -12.83 2.95 17.51
N ASN A 359 -14.13 2.77 17.74
CA ASN A 359 -14.81 2.78 19.03
C ASN A 359 -15.14 1.35 19.49
N GLY A 360 -14.39 0.36 19.02
CA GLY A 360 -14.39 -0.98 19.58
C GLY A 360 -14.92 -2.07 18.67
N CYS A 361 -15.25 -3.21 19.28
CA CYS A 361 -15.86 -4.35 18.60
C CYS A 361 -16.84 -5.07 19.51
N GLY A 362 -17.73 -5.82 18.88
CA GLY A 362 -18.68 -6.68 19.55
C GLY A 362 -18.93 -7.94 18.73
N VAL A 363 -19.87 -8.75 19.23
CA VAL A 363 -20.37 -9.94 18.56
C VAL A 363 -21.89 -9.91 18.52
N VAL A 364 -22.45 -10.31 17.39
CA VAL A 364 -23.89 -10.52 17.24
C VAL A 364 -24.17 -11.99 16.97
N ASP A 365 -25.01 -12.59 17.82
CA ASP A 365 -25.61 -13.91 17.62
C ASP A 365 -26.85 -13.74 16.73
N ILE A 366 -26.76 -14.25 15.50
CA ILE A 366 -27.78 -14.06 14.47
C ILE A 366 -29.08 -14.81 14.82
N PRO A 367 -29.07 -16.11 15.21
CA PRO A 367 -30.27 -16.80 15.67
C PRO A 367 -30.92 -16.15 16.90
N ALA A 368 -30.13 -15.81 17.92
CA ALA A 368 -30.67 -15.26 19.16
C ALA A 368 -31.06 -13.78 19.05
N GLY A 369 -30.59 -13.08 18.01
CA GLY A 369 -30.77 -11.64 17.85
C GLY A 369 -30.10 -10.84 18.99
N ARG A 370 -29.03 -11.39 19.57
CA ARG A 370 -28.33 -10.80 20.71
C ARG A 370 -27.06 -10.13 20.24
N ASP A 371 -26.96 -8.84 20.50
CA ASP A 371 -25.74 -8.05 20.35
C ASP A 371 -25.02 -7.95 21.70
N THR A 372 -23.70 -8.09 21.70
CA THR A 372 -22.85 -7.88 22.86
C THR A 372 -21.59 -7.12 22.44
N LEU A 373 -21.44 -5.89 22.93
CA LEU A 373 -20.23 -5.09 22.76
C LEU A 373 -19.16 -5.56 23.76
N PHE A 374 -17.92 -5.67 23.32
CA PHE A 374 -16.79 -6.00 24.18
C PHE A 374 -16.26 -4.73 24.86
N GLU A 375 -16.89 -4.36 25.98
CA GLU A 375 -16.41 -3.27 26.83
C GLU A 375 -15.51 -3.80 27.94
N GLN A 376 -14.29 -3.28 28.03
CA GLN A 376 -13.38 -3.59 29.15
C GLN A 376 -12.86 -2.32 29.79
N ALA A 377 -13.28 -2.06 31.03
CA ALA A 377 -12.81 -0.95 31.85
C ALA A 377 -12.89 0.43 31.16
N GLY A 378 -13.93 0.65 30.34
CA GLY A 378 -14.16 1.91 29.61
C GLY A 378 -13.27 2.11 28.38
N ARG A 379 -12.56 1.07 27.94
CA ARG A 379 -11.70 1.08 26.75
C ARG A 379 -12.25 0.13 25.69
N PHE A 380 -11.98 0.48 24.44
CA PHE A 380 -12.54 -0.19 23.27
C PHE A 380 -11.55 -1.21 22.70
N ALA A 381 -12.04 -2.44 22.47
CA ALA A 381 -11.26 -3.50 21.86
C ALA A 381 -11.27 -3.38 20.32
N LEU A 382 -10.11 -3.37 19.67
CA LEU A 382 -10.00 -3.42 18.20
C LEU A 382 -9.79 -4.85 17.74
N PRO A 383 -10.65 -5.41 16.88
CA PRO A 383 -10.52 -6.80 16.48
C PRO A 383 -9.34 -6.94 15.51
N ILE A 384 -8.44 -7.89 15.80
CA ILE A 384 -7.23 -8.16 15.01
C ILE A 384 -7.37 -9.46 14.23
N ALA A 385 -7.86 -10.52 14.88
CA ALA A 385 -8.02 -11.82 14.25
C ALA A 385 -9.03 -12.70 15.00
N ILE A 386 -9.66 -13.63 14.30
CA ILE A 386 -10.38 -14.75 14.91
C ILE A 386 -9.66 -16.05 14.58
N ARG A 387 -9.46 -16.88 15.59
CA ARG A 387 -8.94 -18.25 15.44
C ARG A 387 -9.67 -19.16 16.42
N GLU A 388 -10.14 -20.30 15.92
CA GLU A 388 -10.93 -21.24 16.71
C GLU A 388 -12.05 -20.48 17.45
N ASN A 389 -12.14 -20.64 18.76
CA ASN A 389 -13.14 -20.02 19.62
C ASN A 389 -12.67 -18.71 20.25
N LYS A 390 -11.68 -18.04 19.65
CA LYS A 390 -11.03 -16.87 20.27
C LYS A 390 -11.00 -15.69 19.32
N LEU A 391 -11.35 -14.52 19.86
CA LEU A 391 -11.12 -13.23 19.23
C LEU A 391 -9.87 -12.61 19.85
N PHE A 392 -8.90 -12.29 19.01
CA PHE A 392 -7.73 -11.53 19.38
C PHE A 392 -7.99 -10.07 19.07
N ALA A 393 -7.77 -9.20 20.06
CA ALA A 393 -8.03 -7.78 19.97
C ALA A 393 -6.96 -6.96 20.72
N VAL A 394 -6.96 -5.65 20.55
CA VAL A 394 -6.18 -4.73 21.40
C VAL A 394 -7.12 -3.80 22.16
N ASN A 395 -6.87 -3.65 23.45
CA ASN A 395 -7.66 -2.81 24.33
C ASN A 395 -6.89 -1.52 24.65
N GLY A 396 -7.39 -0.36 24.21
CA GLY A 396 -6.73 0.92 24.47
C GLY A 396 -7.41 2.10 23.77
N ASP A 397 -7.08 3.31 24.22
CA ASP A 397 -7.48 4.54 23.54
C ASP A 397 -6.44 4.91 22.47
N MET A 398 -6.86 5.54 21.38
CA MET A 398 -5.94 6.07 20.36
C MET A 398 -4.89 6.99 21.01
N GLY A 399 -3.60 6.65 20.85
CA GLY A 399 -2.49 7.41 21.42
C GLY A 399 -2.15 7.09 22.89
N ALA A 400 -2.92 6.23 23.54
CA ALA A 400 -2.56 5.64 24.84
C ALA A 400 -1.97 4.24 24.65
N PRO A 401 -1.24 3.72 25.65
CA PRO A 401 -0.83 2.34 25.62
C PRO A 401 -2.00 1.36 25.49
N PHE A 402 -1.87 0.41 24.57
CA PHE A 402 -2.85 -0.65 24.38
C PHE A 402 -2.33 -2.00 24.87
N ASP A 403 -3.26 -2.81 25.38
CA ASP A 403 -3.04 -4.16 25.87
C ASP A 403 -3.60 -5.18 24.85
N PRO A 404 -2.79 -6.06 24.27
CA PRO A 404 -3.30 -7.17 23.47
C PRO A 404 -4.09 -8.14 24.36
N VAL A 405 -5.33 -8.43 23.96
CA VAL A 405 -6.26 -9.29 24.69
C VAL A 405 -6.78 -10.42 23.81
N GLU A 406 -7.06 -11.56 24.43
CA GLU A 406 -7.75 -12.69 23.85
C GLU A 406 -9.10 -12.82 24.55
N ILE A 407 -10.18 -12.83 23.77
CA ILE A 407 -11.58 -12.96 24.19
C ILE A 407 -12.06 -14.37 23.81
N ASP A 408 -12.53 -15.15 24.78
CA ASP A 408 -13.12 -16.48 24.52
C ASP A 408 -14.56 -16.34 24.02
N LEU A 409 -14.78 -16.63 22.74
CA LEU A 409 -16.07 -16.58 22.06
C LEU A 409 -16.99 -17.77 22.41
N SER A 410 -16.47 -18.83 23.03
CA SER A 410 -17.25 -19.99 23.46
C SER A 410 -17.79 -19.87 24.88
N ALA A 411 -17.19 -19.01 25.70
CA ALA A 411 -17.59 -18.83 27.08
C ALA A 411 -18.72 -17.78 27.22
N PRO A 412 -19.67 -17.98 28.14
CA PRO A 412 -20.64 -16.95 28.49
C PRO A 412 -19.92 -15.66 28.94
N LEU A 413 -20.45 -14.50 28.54
CA LEU A 413 -19.92 -13.17 28.87
C LEU A 413 -18.55 -12.83 28.26
N PHE A 414 -18.01 -13.69 27.41
CA PHE A 414 -16.80 -13.40 26.61
C PHE A 414 -15.62 -12.90 27.45
N PRO A 415 -15.16 -13.71 28.43
CA PRO A 415 -14.05 -13.30 29.27
C PRO A 415 -12.82 -13.02 28.41
N ALA A 416 -12.12 -11.91 28.69
CA ALA A 416 -10.85 -11.63 28.05
C ALA A 416 -9.69 -11.76 29.03
N ARG A 417 -8.56 -12.23 28.51
CA ARG A 417 -7.27 -12.26 29.17
C ARG A 417 -6.27 -11.42 28.40
N LYS A 418 -5.36 -10.76 29.11
CA LYS A 418 -4.18 -10.17 28.45
C LYS A 418 -3.35 -11.30 27.87
N ILE A 419 -2.91 -11.11 26.63
CA ILE A 419 -2.04 -12.08 25.99
C ILE A 419 -0.62 -11.83 26.49
N ILE A 420 -0.17 -10.58 26.52
CA ILE A 420 1.22 -10.25 26.84
C ILE A 420 1.31 -9.71 28.27
N THR A 421 2.21 -10.28 29.08
CA THR A 421 2.44 -9.85 30.47
C THR A 421 3.29 -8.56 30.51
N ASP A 422 3.18 -7.80 31.59
CA ASP A 422 3.93 -6.54 31.77
C ASP A 422 5.46 -6.74 31.70
N ASP A 423 5.96 -7.97 31.91
CA ASP A 423 7.37 -8.35 31.79
C ASP A 423 7.85 -8.56 30.34
N GLY A 424 6.92 -8.67 29.38
CA GLY A 424 7.21 -9.02 27.98
C GLY A 424 7.68 -7.86 27.11
N PHE A 425 7.43 -6.62 27.51
CA PHE A 425 7.87 -5.42 26.80
C PHE A 425 8.71 -4.51 27.69
N LYS A 426 9.80 -3.97 27.15
CA LYS A 426 10.62 -2.98 27.85
C LYS A 426 9.90 -1.64 28.05
N GLU A 427 8.95 -1.32 27.16
CA GLU A 427 8.12 -0.12 27.21
C GLU A 427 6.68 -0.45 26.82
N ARG A 428 5.72 0.34 27.33
CA ARG A 428 4.32 0.22 26.95
C ARG A 428 4.14 0.66 25.48
N LEU A 429 3.61 -0.24 24.64
CA LEU A 429 3.35 0.00 23.21
C LEU A 429 2.41 1.19 23.02
N LYS A 430 2.80 2.21 22.24
CA LYS A 430 1.95 3.37 21.91
C LYS A 430 1.39 3.30 20.49
N GLN A 431 2.13 2.68 19.58
CA GLN A 431 1.76 2.43 18.20
C GLN A 431 2.32 1.10 17.74
N ALA A 432 1.47 0.17 17.33
CA ALA A 432 1.91 -1.15 16.93
C ALA A 432 0.95 -1.80 15.92
N SER A 433 1.52 -2.72 15.15
CA SER A 433 0.80 -3.60 14.24
C SER A 433 0.95 -5.03 14.71
N PHE A 434 -0.08 -5.83 14.44
CA PHE A 434 -0.20 -7.18 14.96
C PHE A 434 -0.53 -8.16 13.84
N ALA A 435 0.12 -9.32 13.87
CA ALA A 435 -0.23 -10.46 13.03
C ALA A 435 -0.15 -11.76 13.81
N PHE A 436 -0.94 -12.75 13.38
CA PHE A 436 -0.92 -14.10 13.92
C PHE A 436 -0.36 -15.05 12.89
N SER A 437 0.48 -15.99 13.31
CA SER A 437 0.93 -17.06 12.42
C SER A 437 -0.26 -17.88 11.92
N PRO A 438 -0.20 -18.44 10.71
CA PRO A 438 -1.27 -19.29 10.18
C PRO A 438 -1.64 -20.44 11.11
N ASP A 439 -0.66 -21.07 11.77
CA ASP A 439 -0.86 -22.12 12.77
C ASP A 439 -1.43 -21.63 14.12
N GLY A 440 -1.58 -20.32 14.30
CA GLY A 440 -2.13 -19.70 15.51
C GLY A 440 -1.21 -19.79 16.74
N LYS A 441 0.04 -20.23 16.59
CA LYS A 441 0.96 -20.42 17.73
C LYS A 441 1.81 -19.20 18.05
N LYS A 442 1.94 -18.25 17.13
CA LYS A 442 2.79 -17.05 17.29
C LYS A 442 2.00 -15.77 17.03
N ILE A 443 2.43 -14.71 17.70
CA ILE A 443 1.98 -13.33 17.50
C ILE A 443 3.21 -12.50 17.13
N ALA A 444 3.14 -11.80 16.02
CA ALA A 444 4.09 -10.76 15.68
C ALA A 444 3.54 -9.41 16.12
N VAL A 445 4.34 -8.65 16.85
CA VAL A 445 4.04 -7.29 17.29
C VAL A 445 5.12 -6.38 16.76
N LEU A 446 4.78 -5.53 15.81
CA LEU A 446 5.66 -4.49 15.30
C LEU A 446 5.37 -3.20 16.04
N ASP A 447 6.26 -2.80 16.95
CA ASP A 447 6.23 -1.50 17.61
C ASP A 447 6.94 -0.45 16.76
N PHE A 448 6.20 0.59 16.41
CA PHE A 448 6.67 1.73 15.63
C PHE A 448 6.49 3.05 16.39
N SER A 449 6.48 3.00 17.72
CA SER A 449 6.30 4.18 18.57
C SER A 449 7.45 5.20 18.45
N ASP A 450 8.67 4.77 18.09
CA ASP A 450 9.86 5.63 17.89
C ASP A 450 10.08 5.98 16.41
N THR A 451 9.06 6.57 15.79
CA THR A 451 9.12 7.01 14.39
C THR A 451 10.18 8.07 14.12
N GLN A 452 10.54 8.89 15.13
CA GLN A 452 11.51 9.99 14.95
C GLN A 452 12.94 9.47 14.76
N ASN A 453 13.30 8.35 15.37
CA ASN A 453 14.63 7.75 15.21
C ASN A 453 14.66 6.58 14.23
N GLU A 454 13.56 6.33 13.51
CA GLU A 454 13.37 5.21 12.58
C GLU A 454 13.77 3.86 13.19
N LYS A 455 13.59 3.71 14.51
CA LYS A 455 13.96 2.52 15.27
C LYS A 455 12.69 1.73 15.59
N TYR A 456 12.67 0.50 15.09
CA TYR A 456 11.52 -0.40 15.20
C TYR A 456 11.87 -1.59 16.07
N HIS A 457 10.88 -2.05 16.83
CA HIS A 457 10.97 -3.30 17.57
C HIS A 457 9.96 -4.28 17.01
N LEU A 458 10.42 -5.47 16.62
CA LEU A 458 9.56 -6.59 16.28
C LEU A 458 9.67 -7.63 17.38
N TYR A 459 8.56 -7.89 18.04
CA TYR A 459 8.43 -8.93 19.04
C TYR A 459 7.69 -10.12 18.45
N ILE A 460 8.23 -11.31 18.64
CA ILE A 460 7.57 -12.58 18.32
C ILE A 460 7.21 -13.22 19.65
N CYS A 461 5.93 -13.36 19.92
CA CYS A 461 5.42 -13.92 21.16
C CYS A 461 4.70 -15.23 20.91
N SER A 462 4.65 -16.09 21.93
CA SER A 462 3.79 -17.25 21.95
C SER A 462 2.33 -16.82 22.04
N ALA A 463 1.45 -17.37 21.21
CA ALA A 463 0.02 -17.06 21.28
C ALA A 463 -0.67 -17.73 22.49
N SER A 464 -0.09 -18.80 23.07
CA SER A 464 -0.72 -19.50 24.19
C SER A 464 -0.63 -18.71 25.49
N ASP A 465 0.51 -18.10 25.77
CA ASP A 465 0.82 -17.44 27.05
C ASP A 465 1.43 -16.04 26.91
N GLY A 466 1.63 -15.56 25.67
CA GLY A 466 2.24 -14.27 25.36
C GLY A 466 3.70 -14.12 25.72
N SER A 467 4.38 -15.21 26.10
CA SER A 467 5.80 -15.18 26.38
C SER A 467 6.59 -14.71 25.16
N LEU A 468 7.59 -13.86 25.39
CA LEU A 468 8.47 -13.38 24.33
C LEU A 468 9.37 -14.53 23.85
N LEU A 469 9.28 -14.86 22.56
CA LEU A 469 10.08 -15.89 21.90
C LEU A 469 11.33 -15.30 21.25
N LYS A 470 11.17 -14.20 20.50
CA LYS A 470 12.27 -13.49 19.83
C LYS A 470 11.99 -11.98 19.84
N GLU A 471 13.04 -11.16 19.97
CA GLU A 471 13.00 -9.71 19.81
C GLU A 471 13.99 -9.33 18.70
N TYR A 472 13.53 -8.50 17.77
CA TYR A 472 14.37 -7.87 16.77
C TYR A 472 14.29 -6.36 16.94
N GLN A 473 15.44 -5.71 16.87
CA GLN A 473 15.54 -4.27 16.74
C GLN A 473 16.16 -3.98 15.38
N PHE A 474 15.52 -3.11 14.60
CA PHE A 474 16.02 -2.76 13.27
C PHE A 474 15.74 -1.31 12.95
N ARG A 475 16.48 -0.79 11.96
CA ARG A 475 16.25 0.54 11.40
C ARG A 475 15.83 0.43 9.95
N THR A 476 14.74 1.09 9.62
CA THR A 476 14.36 1.31 8.22
C THR A 476 15.05 2.56 7.69
N VAL A 477 14.93 2.82 6.40
CA VAL A 477 15.50 4.02 5.76
C VAL A 477 14.35 4.81 5.16
N PHE A 478 13.99 5.93 5.81
CA PHE A 478 12.97 6.88 5.35
C PHE A 478 11.59 6.29 5.05
N SER A 479 11.25 5.17 5.69
CA SER A 479 10.00 4.45 5.44
C SER A 479 9.32 4.15 6.77
N SER A 480 8.01 4.28 6.90
CA SER A 480 7.33 3.94 8.15
C SER A 480 6.93 2.47 8.11
N ALA A 481 7.68 1.57 8.77
CA ALA A 481 7.19 0.20 8.95
C ALA A 481 5.91 0.24 9.80
N GLN A 482 4.77 -0.10 9.20
CA GLN A 482 3.45 0.10 9.83
C GLN A 482 2.58 -1.14 9.80
N ASN A 483 2.81 -2.07 8.87
CA ASN A 483 2.03 -3.28 8.79
C ASN A 483 2.96 -4.48 8.90
N VAL A 484 2.51 -5.47 9.65
CA VAL A 484 3.16 -6.77 9.77
C VAL A 484 2.15 -7.84 9.41
N ASP A 485 2.56 -8.86 8.67
CA ASP A 485 1.73 -10.02 8.37
C ASP A 485 2.59 -11.28 8.20
N PHE A 486 2.03 -12.45 8.48
CA PHE A 486 2.71 -13.71 8.24
C PHE A 486 2.48 -14.17 6.80
N VAL A 487 3.56 -14.44 6.09
CA VAL A 487 3.51 -15.12 4.78
C VAL A 487 3.23 -16.61 4.98
N ASN A 488 3.90 -17.20 5.99
CA ASN A 488 3.70 -18.57 6.47
C ASN A 488 4.15 -18.65 7.95
N ASP A 489 4.22 -19.83 8.56
CA ASP A 489 4.55 -19.99 9.99
C ASP A 489 5.99 -19.57 10.39
N HIS A 490 6.85 -19.35 9.40
CA HIS A 490 8.29 -19.09 9.53
C HIS A 490 8.74 -17.80 8.85
N LEU A 491 7.91 -17.21 7.99
CA LEU A 491 8.25 -16.03 7.22
C LEU A 491 7.25 -14.93 7.52
N LEU A 492 7.76 -13.83 8.06
CA LEU A 492 7.00 -12.63 8.35
C LEU A 492 7.33 -11.55 7.33
N ALA A 493 6.34 -10.79 6.92
CA ALA A 493 6.52 -9.63 6.06
C ALA A 493 6.15 -8.36 6.83
N ILE A 494 6.96 -7.34 6.67
CA ILE A 494 6.72 -6.01 7.20
C ILE A 494 6.64 -5.07 6.01
N SER A 495 5.49 -4.44 5.80
CA SER A 495 5.34 -3.42 4.76
C SER A 495 5.51 -2.03 5.35
N SER A 496 6.28 -1.22 4.63
CA SER A 496 6.43 0.19 4.96
C SER A 496 5.34 1.02 4.29
N GLN A 497 4.62 1.82 5.08
CA GLN A 497 3.77 2.87 4.56
C GLN A 497 4.56 4.12 4.19
N ARG A 498 3.90 4.91 3.34
CA ARG A 498 4.41 6.03 2.57
C ARG A 498 4.88 7.18 3.47
N TYR A 499 6.18 7.45 3.48
CA TYR A 499 6.64 8.85 3.47
C TYR A 499 6.75 9.27 2.00
N ALA A 500 6.47 10.53 1.67
CA ALA A 500 6.64 10.99 0.30
C ALA A 500 8.11 10.78 -0.12
N PHE A 501 8.33 10.27 -1.35
CA PHE A 501 9.66 10.12 -1.98
C PHE A 501 10.59 9.04 -1.42
N SER A 502 10.10 8.11 -0.59
CA SER A 502 10.89 6.98 -0.11
C SER A 502 10.72 5.72 -0.96
N ALA A 503 11.81 4.98 -1.15
CA ALA A 503 11.73 3.60 -1.61
C ALA A 503 10.80 2.79 -0.71
N LYS A 504 9.87 2.04 -1.32
CA LYS A 504 9.03 1.10 -0.59
C LYS A 504 9.73 -0.24 -0.57
N TYR A 505 10.04 -0.69 0.63
CA TYR A 505 10.59 -2.01 0.83
C TYR A 505 9.57 -2.87 1.54
N LEU A 506 9.54 -4.13 1.12
CA LEU A 506 8.99 -5.19 1.92
C LEU A 506 10.14 -5.87 2.65
N TYR A 507 10.10 -5.85 3.99
CA TYR A 507 11.08 -6.54 4.80
C TYR A 507 10.54 -7.92 5.11
N LEU A 508 11.26 -8.96 4.69
CA LEU A 508 10.95 -10.33 5.01
C LEU A 508 11.84 -10.81 6.15
N VAL A 509 11.24 -11.35 7.19
CA VAL A 509 11.93 -11.84 8.39
C VAL A 509 11.77 -13.35 8.44
N ASN A 510 12.88 -14.07 8.25
CA ASN A 510 12.90 -15.51 8.52
C ASN A 510 12.98 -15.73 10.04
N LEU A 511 12.02 -16.47 10.58
CA LEU A 511 11.83 -16.73 12.00
C LEU A 511 12.47 -18.03 12.47
N GLU A 512 13.07 -18.83 11.58
CA GLU A 512 13.82 -20.04 11.96
C GLU A 512 15.11 -19.68 12.70
#